data_AF-A0A9E6D784-F1
#
_entry.id   AF-A0A9E6D784-F1
#
_cell.length_a   1.000
_cell.length_b   1.000
_cell.length_c   1.000
_cell.angle_alpha   90.00
_cell.angle_beta   90.00
_cell.angle_gamma   90.00
#
_symmetry.space_group_name_H-M   'P 1'
#
loop_
_entity.id
_entity.type
_entity.pdbx_description
1 polymer ?
#
loop_
_entity_poly.entity_id
_entity_poly.type
_entity_poly.pdbx_seq_one_letter_code
_entity_poly.pdbx_strand_id
1 'polypeptide(L)' 'MNLVSVTYTYVYQLDFAPEYVFTKCKKCINAKRGKELRQVVKSSCIGYNIRGKFYSLTKLKKHLVKPIKEKTPF' A
#
# COMPACT_ATOMS: atom_id res chain seq x y z
N MET A 1 5.15 25.55 -15.91
CA MET A 1 5.39 24.21 -15.33
C MET A 1 4.02 23.58 -15.15
N ASN A 2 3.68 22.56 -15.93
CA ASN A 2 2.34 21.97 -15.88
C ASN A 2 2.34 20.86 -14.83
N LEU A 3 1.41 20.92 -13.87
CA LEU A 3 1.33 20.00 -12.75
C LEU A 3 0.06 19.17 -12.88
N VAL A 4 0.24 17.85 -12.94
CA VAL A 4 -0.86 16.88 -12.94
C VAL A 4 -0.80 16.16 -11.59
N SER A 5 -1.88 16.20 -10.83
CA SER A 5 -2.02 15.50 -9.56
C SER A 5 -3.07 14.40 -9.68
N VAL A 6 -2.82 13.26 -9.03
CA VAL A 6 -3.73 12.12 -9.02
C VAL A 6 -4.00 11.75 -7.57
N THR A 7 -5.26 11.86 -7.16
CA THR A 7 -5.72 11.49 -5.82
C THR A 7 -6.19 10.04 -5.81
N TYR A 8 -5.67 9.25 -4.88
CA TYR A 8 -6.07 7.86 -4.70
C TYR A 8 -6.81 7.69 -3.37
N THR A 9 -7.96 7.03 -3.42
CA THR A 9 -8.62 6.52 -2.21
C THR A 9 -8.09 5.12 -1.91
N TYR A 10 -7.51 4.95 -0.73
CA TYR A 10 -7.07 3.65 -0.25
C TYR A 10 -8.18 2.96 0.56
N VAL A 11 -8.26 1.63 0.44
CA VAL A 11 -9.30 0.80 1.07
C VAL A 11 -8.72 -0.09 2.16
N TYR A 12 -7.45 -0.45 2.02
CA TYR A 12 -6.75 -1.33 2.96
C TYR A 12 -5.38 -0.75 3.30
N GLN A 13 -4.91 -1.06 4.50
CA GLN A 13 -3.55 -0.77 4.96
C GLN A 13 -2.93 -2.07 5.51
N LEU A 14 -1.61 -2.12 5.62
CA LEU A 14 -0.94 -3.24 6.30
C LEU A 14 -0.96 -3.04 7.81
N ASP A 15 -1.25 -4.10 8.56
CA ASP A 15 -1.24 -4.12 10.03
C ASP A 15 0.14 -3.75 10.63
N PHE A 16 1.23 -4.29 10.07
CA PHE A 16 2.60 -4.08 10.55
C PHE A 16 3.27 -2.83 9.96
N ALA A 17 2.70 -2.28 8.89
CA ALA A 17 3.26 -1.15 8.16
C ALA A 17 2.14 -0.25 7.59
N PRO A 18 1.45 0.52 8.44
CA PRO A 18 0.27 1.29 8.07
C PRO A 18 0.56 2.37 7.01
N GLU A 19 1.82 2.76 6.82
CA GLU A 19 2.21 3.69 5.77
C GLU A 19 2.10 3.10 4.35
N TYR A 20 1.91 1.80 4.22
CA TYR A 20 1.69 1.12 2.95
C TYR A 20 0.21 0.78 2.79
N VAL A 21 -0.39 1.41 1.80
CA VAL A 21 -1.82 1.36 1.56
C VAL A 21 -2.13 0.74 0.21
N PHE A 22 -3.28 0.08 0.12
CA PHE A 22 -3.77 -0.56 -1.10
C PHE A 22 -5.05 0.12 -1.57
N THR A 23 -5.06 0.46 -2.86
CA THR A 23 -6.24 1.02 -3.52
C THR A 23 -7.18 -0.07 -4.02
N LYS A 24 -8.41 0.31 -4.38
CA LYS A 24 -9.39 -0.60 -5.00
C LYS A 24 -8.86 -1.22 -6.30
N CYS A 25 -7.99 -0.50 -7.02
CA CYS A 25 -7.34 -0.96 -8.24
C CYS A 25 -6.12 -1.85 -7.98
N LYS A 26 -5.95 -2.38 -6.76
CA LYS A 26 -4.85 -3.28 -6.35
C LYS A 26 -3.45 -2.66 -6.45
N LYS A 27 -3.36 -1.33 -6.47
CA LYS A 27 -2.07 -0.63 -6.44
C LYS A 27 -1.61 -0.48 -4.99
N CYS A 28 -0.33 -0.74 -4.75
CA CYS A 28 0.32 -0.50 -3.46
C CYS A 28 1.00 0.87 -3.49
N ILE A 29 0.69 1.72 -2.51
CA ILE A 29 1.21 3.08 -2.41
C ILE A 29 1.85 3.25 -1.04
N ASN A 30 3.03 3.87 -1.00
CA ASN A 30 3.60 4.36 0.24
C ASN A 30 3.04 5.76 0.50
N ALA A 31 2.09 5.86 1.43
CA ALA A 31 1.43 7.12 1.80
C ALA A 31 2.42 8.13 2.38
N LYS A 32 3.43 7.68 3.13
CA LYS A 32 4.47 8.55 3.71
C LYS A 32 5.34 9.24 2.65
N ARG A 33 5.62 8.57 1.53
CA ARG A 33 6.47 9.09 0.44
C ARG A 33 5.68 9.56 -0.77
N GLY A 34 4.37 9.34 -0.81
CA GLY A 34 3.52 9.63 -1.96
C GLY A 34 3.89 8.87 -3.24
N LYS A 35 4.45 7.66 -3.12
CA LYS A 35 4.96 6.88 -4.28
C LYS A 35 4.24 5.55 -4.42
N GLU A 36 3.83 5.24 -5.65
CA GLU A 36 3.35 3.90 -6.03
C GLU A 36 4.53 2.91 -6.05
N LEU A 37 4.34 1.74 -5.44
CA LEU A 37 5.32 0.67 -5.46
C LEU A 37 5.18 -0.17 -6.73
N ARG A 38 6.31 -0.45 -7.37
CA ARG A 38 6.39 -1.41 -8.47
C ARG A 38 6.21 -2.84 -7.94
N GLN A 39 5.44 -3.64 -8.68
CA GLN A 39 5.38 -5.09 -8.46
C GLN A 39 6.71 -5.75 -8.83
N VAL A 40 7.15 -6.69 -8.00
CA VAL A 40 8.38 -7.44 -8.20
C VAL A 40 8.04 -8.92 -8.26
N VAL A 41 8.63 -9.63 -9.21
CA VAL A 41 8.58 -11.09 -9.30
C VAL A 41 9.86 -11.65 -8.70
N LYS A 42 9.74 -12.56 -7.72
CA LYS A 42 10.87 -13.26 -7.11
C LYS A 42 10.50 -14.73 -6.92
N SER A 43 11.29 -15.63 -7.52
CA SER A 43 11.09 -17.09 -7.42
C SER A 43 9.66 -17.52 -7.77
N SER A 44 9.14 -17.06 -8.92
CA SER A 44 7.77 -17.32 -9.38
C SER A 44 6.64 -16.74 -8.52
N CYS A 45 6.96 -15.93 -7.51
CA CYS A 45 5.99 -15.22 -6.69
C CYS A 45 5.95 -13.73 -7.04
N ILE A 46 4.74 -13.17 -7.18
CA ILE A 46 4.51 -11.73 -7.37
C ILE A 46 4.32 -11.07 -6.00
N GLY A 47 4.94 -9.91 -5.78
CA GLY A 47 4.89 -9.20 -4.52
C GLY A 47 5.40 -7.76 -4.57
N TYR A 48 5.61 -7.19 -3.39
CA TYR A 48 6.12 -5.84 -3.20
C TYR A 48 7.27 -5.81 -2.19
N ASN A 49 8.16 -4.84 -2.36
CA ASN A 49 9.21 -4.55 -1.38
C ASN A 49 8.69 -3.55 -0.34
N ILE A 50 8.34 -4.05 0.84
CA ILE A 50 7.85 -3.27 1.97
C ILE A 50 9.01 -3.13 2.97
N ARG A 51 9.41 -1.89 3.30
CA ARG A 51 10.57 -1.58 4.16
C ARG A 51 11.85 -2.34 3.78
N GLY A 52 12.13 -2.47 2.48
CA GLY A 52 13.32 -3.17 1.97
C GLY A 52 13.26 -4.69 1.99
N LYS A 53 12.16 -5.30 2.47
CA LYS A 53 11.95 -6.75 2.47
C LYS A 53 10.88 -7.14 1.45
N PHE A 54 11.09 -8.25 0.75
CA PHE A 54 10.13 -8.78 -0.21
C PHE A 54 8.98 -9.49 0.51
N TYR A 55 7.75 -9.10 0.18
CA TYR A 55 6.53 -9.79 0.60
C TYR A 55 5.69 -10.15 -0.62
N SER A 56 5.41 -11.44 -0.77
CA SER A 56 4.47 -11.96 -1.76
C SER A 56 3.05 -11.45 -1.52
N LEU A 57 2.25 -11.31 -2.58
CA LEU A 57 0.84 -10.93 -2.50
C LEU A 57 0.02 -11.84 -1.58
N THR A 58 0.27 -13.15 -1.59
CA THR A 58 -0.43 -14.13 -0.73
C THR A 58 -0.19 -13.88 0.75
N LYS A 59 1.05 -13.50 1.12
CA LYS A 59 1.40 -13.09 2.48
C LYS A 59 0.78 -11.75 2.84
N LEU A 60 0.90 -10.74 1.97
CA LEU A 60 0.35 -9.40 2.22
C LEU A 60 -1.17 -9.44 2.42
N LYS A 61 -1.90 -10.27 1.67
CA LYS A 61 -3.36 -10.39 1.76
C LYS A 61 -3.85 -10.76 3.17
N LYS A 62 -3.07 -11.51 3.95
CA LYS A 62 -3.40 -11.89 5.34
C LYS A 62 -3.27 -10.73 6.32
N HIS A 63 -2.47 -9.73 5.96
CA HIS A 63 -2.13 -8.56 6.77
C HIS A 63 -2.90 -7.30 6.34
N LEU A 64 -3.80 -7.42 5.37
CA LEU A 64 -4.65 -6.32 4.93
C LEU A 64 -5.75 -6.08 5.95
N VAL A 65 -5.73 -4.90 6.55
CA VAL A 65 -6.77 -4.42 7.46
C VAL A 65 -7.45 -3.20 6.88
N LYS A 66 -8.73 -3.00 7.23
CA LYS A 66 -9.41 -1.74 6.90
C LYS A 66 -8.79 -0.62 7.74
N PRO A 67 -8.52 0.56 7.15
CA PRO A 67 -8.03 1.69 7.92
C PRO A 67 -9.04 2.07 9.00
N ILE A 68 -8.57 2.22 10.23
CA ILE A 68 -9.38 2.68 11.34
C ILE A 68 -9.65 4.17 11.09
N LYS A 69 -10.92 4.57 11.09
CA LYS A 69 -11.26 6.00 11.13
C LYS A 69 -10.95 6.49 12.54
N GLU A 70 -9.90 7.28 12.69
CA GLU A 70 -9.69 8.00 13.95
C GLU A 70 -10.90 8.91 14.18
N LYS A 71 -11.55 8.77 15.33
CA LYS A 71 -12.52 9.76 15.79
C LYS A 71 -11.71 10.98 16.20
N THR A 72 -11.63 11.99 15.34
CA THR A 72 -11.22 13.30 15.81
C THR A 72 -12.26 13.78 16.83
N PRO A 73 -11.84 14.30 17.99
CA PRO A 73 -12.77 14.75 19.03
C PRO A 73 -13.54 16.03 18.67
N PHE A 74 -13.36 16.53 17.45
CA PHE A 74 -14.01 17.70 16.86
C PHE A 74 -14.49 17.33 15.46
#